data_AF-A0A377PKV6-F1
#
_entry.id   AF-A0A377PKV6-F1
#
_cell.length_a   1.000
_cell.length_b   1.000
_cell.length_c   1.000
_cell.angle_alpha   90.00
_cell.angle_beta   90.00
_cell.angle_gamma   90.00
#
_symmetry.space_group_name_H-M   'P 1'
#
loop_
_entity.id
_entity.type
_entity.pdbx_description
1 polymer ?
#
loop_
_entity_poly.entity_id
_entity_poly.type
_entity_poly.pdbx_seq_one_letter_code
_entity_poly.pdbx_strand_id
1 'polypeptide(L)'
;MDITAFYQTFFDEADELLADMEQHLLELDPEEPDIEQLNAIFRAAHSIKGGAGTFGFNILQETTHLLENLLDGARRHEMRLSTDIINLFLETKDIMQDQLDAYKSTQDPDHASFEYICQALRQLALEAQETNEPEAADAQHLKVVAQESATIAGNNNETGEMAVPEGCISLSLCGLNSQEVPLMLEELGNLGTIRQHAETEHGLDAYSGNHSQRRRYCRRSLLCVGT
;
A
#
# COMPACT_ATOMS: atom_id res chain seq x y z
N MET A 1 -16.30 -2.06 18.89
CA MET A 1 -15.27 -1.47 19.78
C MET A 1 -15.28 0.01 19.52
N ASP A 2 -15.35 0.84 20.55
CA ASP A 2 -15.26 2.29 20.38
C ASP A 2 -13.79 2.66 20.21
N ILE A 3 -13.40 3.01 18.98
CA ILE A 3 -12.02 3.30 18.61
C ILE A 3 -11.58 4.66 19.19
N THR A 4 -12.52 5.55 19.52
CA THR A 4 -12.23 6.89 20.05
C THR A 4 -11.59 6.86 21.44
N ALA A 5 -11.79 5.78 22.20
CA ALA A 5 -11.15 5.57 23.50
C ALA A 5 -9.61 5.48 23.41
N PHE A 6 -9.06 5.22 22.22
CA PHE A 6 -7.62 5.07 21.98
C PHE A 6 -6.97 6.31 21.36
N TYR A 7 -7.76 7.36 21.06
CA TYR A 7 -7.25 8.58 20.41
C TYR A 7 -6.19 9.26 21.27
N GLN A 8 -6.42 9.41 22.58
CA GLN A 8 -5.47 10.10 23.46
C GLN A 8 -4.11 9.40 23.47
N THR A 9 -4.09 8.07 23.57
CA THR A 9 -2.84 7.30 23.56
C THR A 9 -2.08 7.47 22.24
N PHE A 10 -2.79 7.45 21.11
CA PHE A 10 -2.18 7.71 19.82
C PHE A 10 -1.62 9.14 19.72
N PHE A 11 -2.36 10.13 20.20
CA PHE A 11 -1.92 11.52 20.17
C PHE A 11 -0.68 11.75 21.03
N ASP A 12 -0.64 11.19 22.23
CA ASP A 12 0.53 11.27 23.12
C ASP A 12 1.75 10.57 22.48
N GLU A 13 1.57 9.38 21.91
CA GLU A 13 2.64 8.64 21.22
C GLU A 13 3.13 9.39 19.96
N ALA A 14 2.22 9.95 19.16
CA ALA A 14 2.58 10.69 17.96
C ALA A 14 3.35 11.98 18.28
N ASP A 15 3.01 12.70 19.35
CA ASP A 15 3.78 13.86 19.81
C ASP A 15 5.21 13.49 20.19
N GLU A 16 5.39 12.40 20.96
CA GLU A 16 6.73 11.91 21.33
C GLU A 16 7.53 11.51 20.09
N LEU A 17 6.92 10.79 19.15
CA LEU A 17 7.57 10.38 17.91
C LEU A 17 7.93 11.56 17.00
N LEU A 18 7.11 12.61 16.93
CA LEU A 18 7.40 13.83 16.17
C LEU A 18 8.57 14.61 16.80
N ALA A 19 8.64 14.67 18.13
CA ALA A 19 9.75 15.29 18.84
C ALA A 19 11.07 14.52 18.64
N ASP A 20 11.04 13.20 18.74
CA ASP A 20 12.21 12.35 18.47
C ASP A 20 12.66 12.47 16.99
N MET A 21 11.70 12.51 16.06
CA MET A 21 11.96 12.72 14.63
C MET A 21 12.69 14.04 14.38
N GLU A 22 12.22 15.13 15.00
CA GLU A 22 12.86 16.45 14.92
C GLU A 22 14.30 16.40 15.42
N GLN A 23 14.52 15.84 16.61
CA GLN A 23 15.85 15.77 17.21
C GLN A 23 16.82 15.00 16.29
N HIS A 24 16.40 13.85 15.77
CA HIS A 24 17.21 13.07 14.85
C HIS A 24 17.48 13.80 13.53
N LEU A 25 16.50 14.52 12.97
CA LEU A 25 16.68 15.31 11.76
C LEU A 25 17.67 16.46 11.95
N LEU A 26 17.65 17.12 13.11
CA LEU A 26 18.56 18.23 13.44
C LEU A 26 20.01 17.77 13.66
N GLU A 27 20.21 16.54 14.12
CA GLU A 27 21.52 15.95 14.37
C GLU A 27 22.13 15.25 13.14
N LEU A 28 21.33 15.00 12.11
CA LEU A 28 21.73 14.21 10.94
C LEU A 28 22.72 14.99 10.06
N ASP A 29 23.87 14.39 9.77
CA ASP A 29 24.79 14.91 8.77
C ASP A 29 24.29 14.54 7.36
N PRO A 30 23.97 15.51 6.47
CA PRO A 30 23.52 15.21 5.11
C PRO A 30 24.57 14.51 4.23
N GLU A 31 25.86 14.74 4.48
CA GLU A 31 26.95 14.16 3.66
C GLU A 31 27.30 12.73 4.10
N GLU A 32 27.16 12.44 5.40
CA GLU A 32 27.43 11.13 5.99
C GLU A 32 26.33 10.76 7.01
N PRO A 33 25.09 10.51 6.55
CA PRO A 33 23.97 10.28 7.45
C PRO A 33 24.12 8.95 8.20
N ASP A 34 23.98 9.01 9.53
CA ASP A 34 23.97 7.81 10.35
C ASP A 34 22.72 6.97 10.05
N ILE A 35 22.97 5.70 9.71
CA ILE A 35 21.91 4.75 9.38
C ILE A 35 21.02 4.43 10.58
N GLU A 36 21.55 4.50 11.81
CA GLU A 36 20.74 4.29 13.02
C GLU A 36 19.75 5.44 13.22
N GLN A 37 20.19 6.69 13.05
CA GLN A 37 19.31 7.87 13.07
C GLN A 37 18.25 7.81 11.96
N LEU A 38 18.63 7.50 10.71
CA LEU A 38 17.67 7.33 9.62
C LEU A 38 16.62 6.25 9.90
N ASN A 39 17.03 5.13 10.50
CA ASN A 39 16.09 4.07 10.88
C ASN A 39 15.16 4.50 12.02
N ALA A 40 15.63 5.33 12.96
CA ALA A 40 14.78 5.89 14.02
C ALA A 40 13.70 6.82 13.43
N ILE A 41 14.09 7.75 12.56
CA ILE A 41 13.17 8.67 11.84
C ILE A 41 12.15 7.87 11.01
N PHE A 42 12.60 6.87 10.26
CA PHE A 42 11.73 6.00 9.46
C PHE A 42 10.71 5.26 10.34
N ARG A 43 11.15 4.70 11.48
CA ARG A 43 10.26 3.99 12.40
C ARG A 43 9.22 4.92 13.01
N ALA A 44 9.59 6.15 13.37
CA ALA A 44 8.65 7.16 13.84
C ALA A 44 7.57 7.45 12.79
N ALA A 45 7.97 7.75 11.54
CA ALA A 45 7.04 7.98 10.44
C ALA A 45 6.11 6.76 10.19
N HIS A 46 6.67 5.54 10.19
CA HIS A 46 5.91 4.31 9.98
C HIS A 46 4.87 4.05 11.07
N SER A 47 5.22 4.28 12.34
CA SER A 47 4.30 4.17 13.48
C SER A 47 3.16 5.18 13.38
N ILE A 48 3.48 6.46 13.09
CA ILE A 48 2.47 7.51 12.93
C ILE A 48 1.54 7.19 11.76
N LYS A 49 2.06 6.76 10.61
CA LYS A 49 1.24 6.32 9.46
C LYS A 49 0.28 5.18 9.84
N GLY A 50 0.77 4.18 10.56
CA GLY A 50 -0.03 3.05 11.03
C GLY A 50 -1.18 3.47 11.95
N GLY A 51 -0.89 4.35 12.91
CA GLY A 51 -1.91 4.94 13.78
C GLY A 51 -2.91 5.79 13.00
N ALA A 52 -2.43 6.70 12.14
CA ALA A 52 -3.28 7.56 11.31
C ALA A 52 -4.24 6.74 10.44
N GLY A 53 -3.77 5.65 9.82
CA GLY A 53 -4.62 4.73 9.06
C GLY A 53 -5.63 3.97 9.91
N THR A 54 -5.27 3.60 11.14
CA THR A 54 -6.19 2.93 12.08
C THR A 54 -7.36 3.83 12.48
N PHE A 55 -7.09 5.13 12.63
CA PHE A 55 -8.08 6.13 13.07
C PHE A 55 -8.76 6.89 11.93
N GLY A 56 -8.38 6.65 10.68
CA GLY A 56 -8.96 7.32 9.51
C GLY A 56 -8.51 8.77 9.33
N PHE A 57 -7.36 9.13 9.88
CA PHE A 57 -6.73 10.45 9.72
C PHE A 57 -6.02 10.54 8.37
N ASN A 58 -6.82 10.55 7.29
CA ASN A 58 -6.35 10.38 5.91
C ASN A 58 -5.28 11.42 5.49
N ILE A 59 -5.42 12.67 5.94
CA ILE A 59 -4.46 13.74 5.60
C ILE A 59 -3.09 13.42 6.21
N LEU A 60 -3.07 13.10 7.51
CA LEU A 60 -1.84 12.72 8.22
C LEU A 60 -1.26 11.42 7.66
N GLN A 61 -2.10 10.43 7.34
CA GLN A 61 -1.67 9.17 6.74
C GLN A 61 -0.99 9.38 5.39
N GLU A 62 -1.52 10.24 4.52
CA GLU A 62 -0.91 10.47 3.21
C GLU A 62 0.37 11.31 3.30
N THR A 63 0.41 12.33 4.16
CA THR A 63 1.65 13.09 4.41
C THR A 63 2.76 12.19 4.93
N THR A 64 2.47 11.38 5.96
CA THR A 64 3.43 10.43 6.55
C THR A 64 3.87 9.36 5.56
N HIS A 65 2.96 8.86 4.72
CA HIS A 65 3.30 7.86 3.71
C HIS A 65 4.28 8.39 2.66
N LEU A 66 4.12 9.64 2.19
CA LEU A 66 5.07 10.26 1.26
C LEU A 66 6.45 10.43 1.91
N LEU A 67 6.49 10.90 3.16
CA LEU A 67 7.73 11.05 3.92
C LEU A 67 8.42 9.69 4.12
N GLU A 68 7.68 8.65 4.53
CA GLU A 68 8.21 7.30 4.75
C GLU A 68 8.88 6.73 3.51
N ASN A 69 8.30 6.93 2.32
CA ASN A 69 8.89 6.46 1.06
C ASN A 69 10.22 7.15 0.74
N LEU A 70 10.33 8.46 1.01
CA LEU A 70 11.57 9.21 0.82
C LEU A 70 12.65 8.76 1.81
N LEU A 71 12.27 8.54 3.07
CA LEU A 71 13.16 8.00 4.10
C LEU A 71 13.62 6.58 3.76
N ASP A 72 12.76 5.74 3.17
CA ASP A 72 13.14 4.41 2.67
C ASP A 72 14.19 4.51 1.56
N GLY A 73 14.03 5.45 0.61
CA GLY A 73 15.03 5.71 -0.42
C GLY A 73 16.37 6.16 0.17
N ALA A 74 16.34 7.08 1.14
CA ALA A 74 17.54 7.60 1.79
C ALA A 74 18.32 6.50 2.53
N ARG A 75 17.65 5.69 3.36
CA ARG A 75 18.31 4.60 4.12
C ARG A 75 18.86 3.48 3.24
N ARG A 76 18.34 3.32 2.02
CA ARG A 76 18.81 2.34 1.02
C ARG A 76 19.90 2.91 0.13
N HIS A 77 20.32 4.14 0.36
CA HIS A 77 21.25 4.89 -0.49
C HIS A 77 20.75 5.08 -1.93
N GLU A 78 19.43 5.00 -2.13
CA GLU A 78 18.75 5.30 -3.39
C GLU A 78 18.45 6.80 -3.52
N MET A 79 18.60 7.59 -2.45
CA MET A 79 18.48 9.04 -2.44
C MET A 79 19.62 9.64 -1.63
N ARG A 80 20.35 10.60 -2.20
CA ARG A 80 21.34 11.38 -1.44
C ARG A 80 20.63 12.49 -0.69
N LEU A 81 20.95 12.63 0.59
CA LEU A 81 20.46 13.73 1.40
C LEU A 81 21.24 15.01 1.10
N SER A 82 20.59 16.13 1.36
CA SER A 82 21.17 17.47 1.33
C SER A 82 20.54 18.28 2.45
N THR A 83 21.12 19.42 2.79
CA THR A 83 20.52 20.33 3.78
C THR A 83 19.10 20.76 3.38
N ASP A 84 18.85 20.98 2.08
CA ASP A 84 17.52 21.35 1.59
C ASP A 84 16.50 20.20 1.78
N ILE A 85 16.93 18.95 1.61
CA ILE A 85 16.08 17.78 1.87
C ILE A 85 15.78 17.63 3.36
N ILE A 86 16.78 17.81 4.23
CA ILE A 86 16.58 17.76 5.68
C ILE A 86 15.63 18.88 6.13
N ASN A 87 15.78 20.09 5.59
CA ASN A 87 14.86 21.20 5.86
C ASN A 87 13.43 20.88 5.42
N LEU A 88 13.24 20.23 4.26
CA LEU A 88 11.92 19.80 3.80
C LEU A 88 11.33 18.72 4.73
N PHE A 89 12.14 17.81 5.27
CA PHE A 89 11.68 16.83 6.27
C PHE A 89 11.28 17.50 7.59
N LEU A 90 12.02 18.51 8.05
CA LEU A 90 11.65 19.32 9.23
C LEU A 90 10.34 20.08 9.00
N GLU A 91 10.16 20.70 7.83
CA GLU A 91 8.90 21.35 7.46
C GLU A 91 7.74 20.34 7.36
N THR A 92 8.02 19.12 6.88
CA THR A 92 7.03 18.04 6.87
C THR A 92 6.62 17.64 8.29
N LYS A 93 7.58 17.55 9.21
CA LYS A 93 7.33 17.27 10.64
C LYS A 93 6.43 18.36 11.24
N ASP A 94 6.70 19.63 10.97
CA ASP A 94 5.89 20.75 11.46
C ASP A 94 4.45 20.68 10.94
N ILE A 95 4.25 20.40 9.66
CA ILE A 95 2.91 20.24 9.07
C ILE A 95 2.21 19.00 9.64
N MET A 96 2.93 17.90 9.89
CA MET A 96 2.37 16.72 10.55
C MET A 96 1.93 17.02 11.99
N GLN A 97 2.66 17.86 12.72
CA GLN A 97 2.27 18.33 14.05
C GLN A 97 0.98 19.15 14.00
N ASP A 98 0.88 20.11 13.06
CA ASP A 98 -0.33 20.92 12.87
C ASP A 98 -1.55 20.06 12.51
N GLN A 99 -1.36 19.05 11.65
CA GLN A 99 -2.41 18.09 11.30
C GLN A 99 -2.86 17.29 12.54
N LEU A 100 -1.91 16.81 13.34
CA LEU A 100 -2.20 16.08 14.58
C LEU A 100 -2.98 16.94 15.58
N ASP A 101 -2.59 18.20 15.75
CA ASP A 101 -3.23 19.14 16.67
C ASP A 101 -4.65 19.54 16.22
N ALA A 102 -4.89 19.62 14.91
CA ALA A 102 -6.23 19.77 14.36
C ALA A 102 -7.11 18.57 14.75
N TYR A 103 -6.62 17.34 14.58
CA TYR A 103 -7.35 16.14 14.97
C TYR A 103 -7.62 16.06 16.48
N LYS A 104 -6.65 16.42 17.32
CA LYS A 104 -6.84 16.54 18.79
C LYS A 104 -7.98 17.51 19.13
N SER A 105 -8.08 18.61 18.37
CA SER A 105 -9.08 19.65 18.55
C SER A 105 -10.41 19.36 17.84
N THR A 106 -10.57 18.16 17.25
CA THR A 106 -11.75 17.78 16.44
C THR A 106 -12.01 18.77 15.28
N GLN A 107 -10.93 19.26 14.68
CA GLN A 107 -10.94 20.14 13.51
C GLN A 107 -10.35 19.40 12.30
N ASP A 108 -10.71 19.87 11.11
CA ASP A 108 -10.06 19.41 9.89
C ASP A 108 -8.68 20.09 9.75
N PRO A 109 -7.63 19.35 9.38
CA PRO A 109 -6.32 19.95 9.08
C PRO A 109 -6.37 20.98 7.94
N ASP A 110 -5.39 21.89 7.91
CA ASP A 110 -5.28 22.87 6.84
C ASP A 110 -4.98 22.20 5.48
N HIS A 111 -5.95 22.30 4.57
CA HIS A 111 -5.85 21.73 3.24
C HIS A 111 -4.76 22.38 2.39
N ALA A 112 -4.48 23.68 2.57
CA ALA A 112 -3.47 24.36 1.77
C ALA A 112 -2.06 23.87 2.12
N SER A 113 -1.75 23.76 3.42
CA SER A 113 -0.49 23.20 3.91
C SER A 113 -0.32 21.74 3.50
N PHE A 114 -1.40 20.95 3.55
CA PHE A 114 -1.39 19.55 3.07
C PHE A 114 -1.05 19.44 1.58
N GLU A 115 -1.71 20.22 0.72
CA GLU A 115 -1.45 20.19 -0.73
C GLU A 115 -0.02 20.62 -1.04
N TYR A 116 0.45 21.69 -0.40
CA TYR A 116 1.82 22.19 -0.53
C TYR A 116 2.86 21.11 -0.18
N ILE A 117 2.77 20.51 1.01
CA ILE A 117 3.80 19.56 1.45
C ILE A 117 3.77 18.28 0.62
N CYS A 118 2.59 17.81 0.24
CA CYS A 118 2.47 16.64 -0.63
C CYS A 118 3.07 16.91 -2.01
N GLN A 119 2.91 18.12 -2.54
CA GLN A 119 3.52 18.50 -3.81
C GLN A 119 5.04 18.56 -3.70
N ALA A 120 5.57 19.18 -2.64
CA ALA A 120 7.02 19.28 -2.42
C ALA A 120 7.68 17.90 -2.26
N LEU A 121 7.10 17.00 -1.45
CA LEU A 121 7.61 15.63 -1.26
C LEU A 121 7.55 14.80 -2.55
N ARG A 122 6.47 14.92 -3.32
CA ARG A 122 6.37 14.22 -4.63
C ARG A 122 7.39 14.76 -5.63
N GLN A 123 7.62 16.07 -5.64
CA GLN A 123 8.62 16.68 -6.51
C GLN A 123 10.02 16.18 -6.17
N LEU A 124 10.36 16.12 -4.88
CA LEU A 124 11.63 15.54 -4.42
C LEU A 124 11.77 14.06 -4.84
N ALA A 125 10.69 13.28 -4.75
CA ALA A 125 10.70 11.87 -5.16
C ALA A 125 10.98 11.69 -6.67
N LEU A 126 10.55 12.64 -7.51
CA LEU A 126 10.84 12.63 -8.95
C LEU A 126 12.30 13.02 -9.23
N GLU A 127 12.80 14.07 -8.60
CA GLU A 127 14.18 14.54 -8.75
C GLU A 127 15.19 13.46 -8.34
N ALA A 128 14.88 12.72 -7.28
CA ALA A 128 15.69 11.58 -6.85
C ALA A 128 15.79 10.48 -7.91
N GLN A 129 14.72 10.22 -8.66
CA GLN A 129 14.74 9.21 -9.72
C GLN A 129 15.55 9.68 -10.93
N GLU A 130 15.48 10.97 -11.28
CA GLU A 130 16.24 11.55 -12.39
C GLU A 130 17.75 11.56 -12.13
N THR A 131 18.18 11.82 -10.88
CA THR A 131 19.60 11.74 -10.50
C THR A 131 20.18 10.33 -10.49
N ASN A 132 19.33 9.30 -10.54
CA ASN A 132 19.72 7.88 -10.53
C ASN A 132 19.64 7.22 -11.91
N GLU A 133 19.38 7.94 -13.01
CA GLU A 133 19.49 7.36 -14.35
C GLU A 133 20.96 6.95 -14.62
N PRO A 134 21.24 5.65 -14.84
CA PRO A 134 22.60 5.21 -15.13
C PRO A 134 23.01 5.66 -16.53
N GLU A 135 24.09 6.43 -16.60
CA GLU A 135 24.87 6.61 -17.82
C GLU A 135 25.44 5.23 -18.24
N ALA A 136 24.70 4.56 -19.14
CA ALA A 136 25.06 3.41 -19.96
C ALA A 136 25.57 2.11 -19.27
N ALA A 137 24.65 1.17 -19.04
CA ALA A 137 24.94 -0.27 -19.13
C ALA A 137 23.70 -1.09 -19.54
N ASP A 138 23.65 -1.38 -20.83
CA ASP A 138 23.13 -2.57 -21.51
C ASP A 138 21.68 -3.05 -21.32
N ALA A 139 21.06 -3.28 -22.47
CA ALA A 139 19.69 -3.63 -22.66
C ALA A 139 19.45 -5.12 -22.42
N GLN A 140 18.88 -5.49 -21.27
CA GLN A 140 18.18 -6.78 -21.12
C GLN A 140 16.91 -6.64 -20.26
N HIS A 141 15.96 -5.81 -20.71
CA HIS A 141 14.58 -5.99 -20.29
C HIS A 141 14.01 -7.19 -21.06
N LEU A 142 14.09 -8.36 -20.42
CA LEU A 142 13.55 -9.62 -20.91
C LEU A 142 12.06 -9.42 -21.19
N LYS A 143 11.69 -9.31 -22.48
CA LYS A 143 10.29 -9.35 -22.89
C LYS A 143 9.75 -10.73 -22.56
N VAL A 144 8.97 -10.83 -21.48
CA VAL A 144 8.08 -11.97 -21.27
C VAL A 144 7.00 -11.89 -22.34
N VAL A 145 7.30 -12.47 -23.51
CA VAL A 145 6.30 -12.83 -24.50
C VAL A 145 5.54 -14.00 -23.90
N ALA A 146 4.25 -13.79 -23.62
CA ALA A 146 3.32 -14.86 -23.32
C ALA A 146 3.37 -15.86 -24.50
N GLN A 147 4.09 -16.96 -24.32
CA GLN A 147 3.96 -18.11 -25.20
C GLN A 147 2.72 -18.87 -24.76
N GLU A 148 1.67 -18.70 -25.55
CA GLU A 148 0.51 -19.56 -25.58
C GLU A 148 0.97 -20.96 -25.98
N SER A 149 1.14 -21.84 -25.00
CA SER A 149 1.51 -23.23 -25.24
C SER A 149 0.30 -24.03 -25.70
N ALA A 150 0.48 -24.59 -26.90
CA ALA A 150 -0.46 -25.38 -27.66
C ALA A 150 -0.92 -26.68 -26.97
N THR A 151 -2.18 -26.99 -27.24
CA THR A 151 -2.81 -28.32 -27.42
C THR A 151 -1.97 -29.57 -27.17
N ILE A 152 -2.47 -30.44 -26.28
CA ILE A 152 -2.30 -31.89 -26.38
C ILE A 152 -3.69 -32.54 -26.37
N ALA A 153 -4.05 -33.18 -27.48
CA ALA A 153 -5.18 -34.10 -27.60
C ALA A 153 -4.69 -35.53 -27.31
N GLY A 154 -5.46 -36.30 -26.52
CA GLY A 154 -5.20 -37.73 -26.34
C GLY A 154 -5.95 -38.44 -25.21
N ASN A 155 -7.26 -38.65 -25.41
CA ASN A 155 -8.12 -39.80 -25.02
C ASN A 155 -8.30 -40.28 -23.55
N ASN A 156 -9.57 -40.17 -23.13
CA ASN A 156 -10.46 -41.13 -22.48
C ASN A 156 -10.10 -41.74 -21.10
N ASN A 157 -10.78 -41.28 -20.05
CA ASN A 157 -11.73 -42.12 -19.32
C ASN A 157 -12.65 -41.30 -18.41
N GLU A 158 -13.86 -41.84 -18.23
CA GLU A 158 -15.05 -41.25 -17.64
C GLU A 158 -14.94 -41.07 -16.11
N THR A 159 -15.27 -39.88 -15.59
CA THR A 159 -16.09 -39.63 -14.39
C THR A 159 -16.28 -38.10 -14.26
N GLY A 160 -17.46 -37.66 -13.82
CA GLY A 160 -17.95 -36.28 -13.96
C GLY A 160 -17.03 -35.21 -13.38
N GLU A 161 -16.27 -34.55 -14.26
CA GLU A 161 -15.50 -33.34 -13.97
C GLU A 161 -16.24 -32.13 -14.55
N MET A 162 -16.61 -31.21 -13.67
CA MET A 162 -17.20 -29.94 -14.05
C MET A 162 -16.12 -29.09 -14.72
N ALA A 163 -16.31 -28.79 -16.02
CA ALA A 163 -15.31 -28.13 -16.85
C ALA A 163 -14.82 -26.81 -16.22
N VAL A 164 -13.51 -26.71 -15.97
CA VAL A 164 -12.87 -25.49 -15.49
C VAL A 164 -13.00 -24.42 -16.58
N PRO A 165 -13.67 -23.28 -16.33
CA PRO A 165 -13.77 -22.23 -17.33
C PRO A 165 -12.38 -21.67 -17.67
N GLU A 166 -12.09 -21.44 -18.96
CA GLU A 166 -10.80 -20.89 -19.40
C GLU A 166 -10.42 -19.63 -18.61
N GLY A 167 -9.20 -19.62 -18.07
CA GLY A 167 -8.68 -18.52 -17.24
C GLY A 167 -9.15 -18.52 -15.77
N CYS A 168 -9.74 -19.60 -15.27
CA CYS A 168 -10.02 -19.79 -13.85
C CYS A 168 -9.04 -20.77 -13.20
N ILE A 169 -8.68 -20.50 -11.95
CA ILE A 169 -7.92 -21.40 -11.09
C ILE A 169 -8.94 -22.22 -10.29
N SER A 170 -8.84 -23.55 -10.36
CA SER A 170 -9.61 -24.46 -9.51
C SER A 170 -8.88 -24.66 -8.18
N LEU A 171 -9.60 -24.49 -7.08
CA LEU A 171 -9.11 -24.67 -5.71
C LEU A 171 -10.03 -25.68 -5.02
N SER A 172 -9.43 -26.68 -4.36
CA SER A 172 -10.17 -27.65 -3.54
C SER A 172 -9.62 -27.60 -2.13
N LEU A 173 -10.47 -27.22 -1.17
CA LEU A 173 -10.16 -27.16 0.25
C LEU A 173 -10.78 -28.36 0.95
N CYS A 174 -9.94 -29.28 1.42
CA CYS A 174 -10.37 -30.48 2.13
C CYS A 174 -10.26 -30.30 3.66
N GLY A 175 -11.06 -31.04 4.41
CA GLY A 175 -11.03 -31.06 5.88
C GLY A 175 -11.83 -29.95 6.55
N LEU A 176 -12.72 -29.29 5.81
CA LEU A 176 -13.60 -28.25 6.35
C LEU A 176 -14.86 -28.87 6.94
N ASN A 177 -15.29 -28.36 8.09
CA ASN A 177 -16.65 -28.58 8.58
C ASN A 177 -17.63 -27.57 7.94
N SER A 178 -18.93 -27.87 7.99
CA SER A 178 -19.96 -27.03 7.34
C SER A 178 -20.09 -25.61 7.91
N GLN A 179 -19.55 -25.34 9.10
CA GLN A 179 -19.55 -24.01 9.70
C GLN A 179 -18.35 -23.17 9.24
N GLU A 180 -17.28 -23.80 8.76
CA GLU A 180 -16.07 -23.15 8.27
C GLU A 180 -16.18 -22.71 6.81
N VAL A 181 -17.04 -23.35 6.01
CA VAL A 181 -17.21 -23.07 4.58
C VAL A 181 -17.56 -21.60 4.28
N PRO A 182 -18.51 -20.95 4.98
CA PRO A 182 -18.81 -19.54 4.73
C PRO A 182 -17.63 -18.61 5.02
N LEU A 183 -16.88 -18.88 6.09
CA LEU A 183 -15.69 -18.11 6.46
C LEU A 183 -14.58 -18.29 5.42
N MET A 184 -14.38 -19.52 4.94
CA MET A 184 -13.37 -19.80 3.91
C MET A 184 -13.73 -19.16 2.56
N LEU A 185 -15.01 -19.07 2.21
CA LEU A 185 -15.45 -18.34 1.02
C LEU A 185 -15.19 -16.83 1.12
N GLU A 186 -15.37 -16.25 2.30
CA GLU A 186 -15.03 -14.84 2.57
C GLU A 186 -13.52 -14.60 2.41
N GLU A 187 -12.68 -15.45 3.01
CA GLU A 187 -11.22 -15.35 2.88
C GLU A 187 -10.73 -15.57 1.45
N LEU A 188 -11.31 -16.53 0.73
CA LEU A 188 -11.03 -16.73 -0.69
C LEU A 188 -11.44 -15.51 -1.54
N GLY A 189 -12.49 -14.78 -1.12
CA GLY A 189 -12.91 -13.51 -1.71
C GLY A 189 -11.88 -12.39 -1.57
N ASN A 190 -11.07 -12.40 -0.49
CA ASN A 190 -9.98 -11.45 -0.29
C ASN A 190 -8.83 -11.65 -1.29
N LEU A 191 -8.64 -12.87 -1.78
CA LEU A 191 -7.58 -13.24 -2.73
C LEU A 191 -8.00 -13.09 -4.20
N GLY A 192 -9.31 -12.99 -4.47
CA GLY A 192 -9.81 -12.85 -5.84
C GLY A 192 -11.32 -13.07 -5.95
N THR A 193 -11.85 -12.89 -7.16
CA THR A 193 -13.28 -13.10 -7.39
C THR A 193 -13.58 -14.59 -7.56
N ILE A 194 -14.29 -15.16 -6.58
CA ILE A 194 -14.84 -16.50 -6.65
C ILE A 194 -16.04 -16.49 -7.60
N ARG A 195 -15.91 -17.18 -8.73
CA ARG A 195 -16.93 -17.24 -9.78
C ARG A 195 -17.95 -18.34 -9.53
N GLN A 196 -17.51 -19.45 -8.95
CA GLN A 196 -18.34 -20.60 -8.65
C GLN A 196 -17.72 -21.35 -7.47
N HIS A 197 -18.56 -21.95 -6.64
CA HIS A 197 -18.13 -22.86 -5.59
C HIS A 197 -19.14 -24.01 -5.43
N ALA A 198 -18.68 -25.13 -4.87
CA ALA A 198 -19.48 -26.27 -4.50
C ALA A 198 -18.99 -26.82 -3.15
N GLU A 199 -19.90 -26.97 -2.21
CA GLU A 199 -19.60 -27.64 -0.94
C GLU A 199 -19.54 -29.15 -1.17
N THR A 200 -18.49 -29.78 -0.66
CA THR A 200 -18.34 -31.24 -0.66
C THR A 200 -18.54 -31.76 0.77
N GLU A 201 -18.72 -33.07 0.93
CA GLU A 201 -19.00 -33.71 2.24
C GLU A 201 -17.97 -33.36 3.32
N HIS A 202 -16.73 -33.05 2.92
CA HIS A 202 -15.63 -32.67 3.80
C HIS A 202 -14.81 -31.49 3.25
N GLY A 203 -15.41 -30.56 2.52
CA GLY A 203 -14.63 -29.53 1.86
C GLY A 203 -15.39 -28.53 0.99
N LEU A 204 -14.63 -27.76 0.22
CA LEU A 204 -15.10 -26.71 -0.66
C LEU A 204 -14.27 -26.71 -1.95
N ASP A 205 -14.94 -26.88 -3.08
CA ASP A 205 -14.36 -26.63 -4.40
C ASP A 205 -14.74 -25.22 -4.85
N ALA A 206 -13.77 -24.42 -5.27
CA ALA A 206 -13.97 -23.04 -5.68
C ALA A 206 -13.17 -22.70 -6.95
N TYR A 207 -13.76 -21.88 -7.81
CA TYR A 207 -13.13 -21.40 -9.04
C TYR A 207 -12.88 -19.89 -8.94
N SER A 208 -11.61 -19.49 -8.92
CA SER A 208 -11.20 -18.09 -8.85
C SER A 208 -10.81 -17.57 -10.24
N GLY A 209 -11.32 -16.40 -10.62
CA GLY A 209 -10.94 -15.75 -11.87
C GLY A 209 -9.55 -15.09 -11.79
N ASN A 210 -8.74 -15.21 -12.84
CA ASN A 210 -7.39 -14.64 -12.87
C ASN A 210 -7.42 -13.10 -12.69
N HIS A 211 -6.54 -12.56 -11.84
CA HIS A 211 -6.52 -11.15 -11.44
C HIS A 211 -5.99 -10.19 -12.54
N SER A 212 -5.67 -10.71 -13.73
CA SER A 212 -5.07 -9.96 -14.85
C SER A 212 -6.04 -9.04 -15.62
N GLN A 213 -7.31 -8.92 -15.23
CA GLN A 213 -8.29 -8.07 -15.93
C GLN A 213 -8.87 -6.89 -15.12
N ARG A 214 -8.29 -6.47 -13.99
CA ARG A 214 -8.69 -5.23 -13.29
C ARG A 214 -8.21 -3.92 -13.94
N ARG A 215 -7.85 -3.92 -15.23
CA ARG A 215 -7.63 -2.69 -16.03
C ARG A 215 -8.51 -2.67 -17.27
N ARG A 216 -9.84 -2.81 -17.14
CA ARG A 216 -10.77 -2.48 -18.24
C ARG A 216 -12.25 -2.43 -17.82
N TYR A 217 -12.58 -1.82 -16.68
CA TYR A 217 -13.97 -1.43 -16.38
C TYR A 217 -14.02 -0.05 -15.73
N CYS A 218 -13.52 0.94 -16.47
CA CYS A 218 -13.88 2.35 -16.28
C CYS A 218 -14.16 2.94 -17.66
N ARG A 219 -15.25 2.50 -18.30
CA ARG A 219 -15.92 3.19 -19.43
C ARG A 219 -17.20 2.44 -19.82
N ARG A 220 -18.32 2.88 -19.24
CA ARG A 220 -19.68 2.96 -19.82
C ARG A 220 -20.73 2.67 -18.77
N SER A 221 -21.30 3.74 -18.20
CA SER A 221 -22.73 3.84 -17.92
C SER A 221 -23.06 5.28 -17.61
N LEU A 222 -23.28 6.06 -18.66
CA LEU A 222 -24.19 7.20 -18.62
C LEU A 222 -24.98 7.10 -19.91
N LEU A 223 -26.21 6.57 -19.86
CA LEU A 223 -27.32 7.03 -20.68
C LEU A 223 -28.64 6.42 -20.17
N CYS A 224 -29.66 7.28 -20.17
CA CYS A 224 -31.10 7.01 -20.10
C CYS A 224 -31.76 6.91 -18.71
N VAL A 225 -32.15 8.08 -18.20
CA VAL A 225 -33.39 8.27 -17.42
C VAL A 225 -34.50 8.65 -18.41
N GLY A 226 -35.66 8.02 -18.27
CA GLY A 226 -36.70 7.97 -19.29
C GLY A 226 -37.72 9.12 -19.33
N THR A 227 -38.61 8.96 -20.29
CA THR A 227 -39.98 9.48 -20.41
C THR A 227 -40.81 8.40 -21.07
#